data_AF-A0A520HTG9-F1
#
_entry.id   AF-A0A520HTG9-F1
#
_cell.length_a   1.000
_cell.length_b   1.000
_cell.length_c   1.000
_cell.angle_alpha   90.00
_cell.angle_beta   90.00
_cell.angle_gamma   90.00
#
_symmetry.space_group_name_H-M   'P 1'
#
loop_
_entity.id
_entity.type
_entity.pdbx_description
1 polymer ?
#
loop_
_entity_poly.entity_id
_entity_poly.type
_entity_poly.pdbx_seq_one_letter_code
_entity_poly.pdbx_strand_id
1 'polypeptide(L)'
;ASGDKAMVARANGVGPKLAQRIVMELKDKVGGIALGLGPAVVNAAPGASADAVSALLNLGFRPNEASVAVAAADEELGPGASLDALVRLALRKASKS
;
A
#
# COMPACT_ATOMS: atom_id res chain seq x y z
N ALA A 1 9.19 -16.20 -0.49
CA ALA A 1 9.91 -16.17 0.80
C ALA A 1 9.62 -17.46 1.56
N SER A 2 10.65 -18.25 1.80
CA SER A 2 10.60 -19.49 2.59
C SER A 2 10.08 -19.16 4.00
N GLY A 3 8.93 -19.73 4.35
CA GLY A 3 8.29 -19.52 5.64
C GLY A 3 9.10 -20.14 6.76
N ASP A 4 9.91 -19.32 7.42
CA ASP A 4 10.64 -19.74 8.62
C ASP A 4 9.70 -19.74 9.84
N LYS A 5 8.81 -20.75 9.86
CA LYS A 5 7.90 -21.02 10.98
C LYS A 5 8.67 -21.25 12.30
N ALA A 6 9.95 -21.65 12.21
CA ALA A 6 10.80 -21.91 13.37
C ALA A 6 11.31 -20.61 14.02
N MET A 7 11.46 -19.51 13.27
CA MET A 7 11.84 -18.21 13.84
C MET A 7 10.73 -17.58 14.69
N VAL A 8 9.46 -17.69 14.26
CA VAL A 8 8.31 -17.14 15.01
C VAL A 8 8.02 -17.94 16.29
N ALA A 9 8.26 -19.25 16.28
CA ALA A 9 8.01 -20.14 17.41
C ALA A 9 9.02 -20.00 18.57
N ARG A 10 10.14 -19.27 18.38
CA ARG A 10 11.17 -19.07 19.42
C ARG A 10 10.88 -17.92 20.39
N ALA A 11 9.84 -17.13 20.16
CA ALA A 11 9.41 -16.12 21.12
C ALA A 11 8.73 -16.81 22.32
N ASN A 12 9.18 -16.47 23.54
CA ASN A 12 8.57 -16.96 24.78
C ASN A 12 7.05 -16.67 24.76
N GLY A 13 6.22 -17.71 24.85
CA GLY A 13 4.76 -17.60 24.84
C GLY A 13 4.08 -17.81 23.48
N VAL A 14 4.81 -18.09 22.40
CA VAL A 14 4.21 -18.39 21.08
C VAL A 14 4.12 -19.90 20.84
N GLY A 15 2.95 -20.47 21.15
CA GLY A 15 2.64 -21.88 20.86
C GLY A 15 2.37 -22.16 19.37
N PRO A 16 2.36 -23.43 18.94
CA PRO A 16 2.24 -23.82 17.53
C PRO A 16 1.01 -23.24 16.79
N LYS A 17 -0.13 -23.16 17.48
CA LYS A 17 -1.37 -22.58 16.92
C LYS A 17 -1.25 -21.07 16.68
N LEU A 18 -0.62 -20.34 17.61
CA LEU A 18 -0.40 -18.91 17.47
C LEU A 18 0.63 -18.64 16.37
N ALA A 19 1.71 -19.41 16.29
CA ALA A 19 2.69 -19.32 15.21
C ALA A 19 2.04 -19.55 13.83
N GLN A 20 1.19 -20.58 13.69
CA GLN A 20 0.49 -20.84 12.43
C GLN A 20 -0.46 -19.70 12.05
N ARG A 21 -1.23 -19.17 13.03
CA ARG A 21 -2.12 -18.04 12.81
C ARG A 21 -1.36 -16.78 12.38
N ILE A 22 -0.27 -16.45 13.08
CA ILE A 22 0.59 -15.31 12.73
C ILE A 22 1.15 -15.45 11.31
N VAL A 23 1.61 -16.65 10.93
CA VAL A 23 2.12 -16.88 9.57
C VAL A 23 1.03 -16.76 8.51
N MET A 24 -0.19 -17.21 8.77
CA MET A 24 -1.32 -17.04 7.86
C MET A 24 -1.70 -15.56 7.70
N GLU A 25 -1.86 -14.84 8.82
CA GLU A 25 -2.18 -13.40 8.81
C GLU A 25 -1.07 -12.58 8.13
N LEU A 26 0.20 -12.92 8.37
CA LEU A 26 1.34 -12.29 7.68
C LEU A 26 1.35 -12.63 6.20
N LYS A 27 1.07 -13.87 5.80
CA LYS A 27 1.01 -14.25 4.37
C LYS A 27 -0.11 -13.49 3.66
N ASP A 28 -1.26 -13.30 4.30
CA ASP A 28 -2.39 -12.58 3.72
C ASP A 28 -2.11 -11.07 3.63
N LYS A 29 -1.51 -10.47 4.67
CA LYS A 29 -1.06 -9.07 4.65
C LYS A 29 0.07 -8.82 3.64
N VAL A 30 1.07 -9.70 3.61
CA VAL A 30 2.18 -9.64 2.64
C VAL A 30 1.67 -9.92 1.23
N GLY A 31 0.65 -10.76 1.05
CA GLY A 31 -0.05 -10.91 -0.22
C GLY A 31 -0.70 -9.60 -0.66
N GLY A 32 -1.36 -8.88 0.25
CA GLY A 32 -1.89 -7.54 -0.02
C GLY A 32 -0.82 -6.49 -0.32
N ILE A 33 0.34 -6.56 0.35
CA ILE A 33 1.49 -5.67 0.10
C ILE A 33 2.16 -6.03 -1.23
N ALA A 34 2.32 -7.31 -1.56
CA ALA A 34 2.93 -7.77 -2.81
C ALA A 34 2.03 -7.53 -4.03
N LEU A 35 0.71 -7.51 -3.85
CA LEU A 35 -0.25 -7.07 -4.87
C LEU A 35 -0.29 -5.52 -5.01
N GLY A 36 0.35 -4.79 -4.10
CA GLY A 36 0.50 -3.34 -4.14
C GLY A 36 1.91 -2.84 -4.50
N LEU A 37 2.92 -3.71 -4.56
CA LEU A 37 4.31 -3.36 -4.87
C LEU A 37 4.82 -4.21 -6.03
N GLY A 38 4.82 -3.62 -7.23
CA GLY A 38 5.61 -4.12 -8.36
C GLY A 38 7.10 -4.23 -8.02
N PRO A 39 7.92 -4.84 -8.90
CA PRO A 39 9.27 -5.27 -8.56
C PRO A 39 10.12 -4.13 -8.01
N ALA A 40 10.73 -4.39 -6.85
CA ALA A 40 11.69 -3.49 -6.21
C ALA A 40 12.92 -3.31 -7.10
N VAL A 41 12.96 -2.23 -7.87
CA VAL A 41 14.16 -1.67 -8.48
C VAL A 41 14.12 -0.14 -8.40
N VAL A 42 15.17 0.37 -7.74
CA VAL A 42 15.63 1.76 -7.53
C VAL A 42 14.79 2.71 -6.67
N ASN A 43 15.36 3.05 -5.50
CA ASN A 43 15.06 4.24 -4.70
C ASN A 43 15.25 5.51 -5.55
N ALA A 44 14.27 5.86 -6.38
CA ALA A 44 13.82 7.25 -6.41
C ALA A 44 12.84 7.37 -5.23
N ALA A 45 12.87 8.48 -4.49
CA ALA A 45 11.75 8.80 -3.62
C ALA A 45 10.47 8.65 -4.47
N PRO A 46 9.44 7.91 -4.00
CA PRO A 46 8.22 7.76 -4.77
C PRO A 46 7.75 9.15 -5.20
N GLY A 47 7.47 9.33 -6.49
CA GLY A 47 6.97 10.62 -6.97
C GLY A 47 5.69 10.99 -6.22
N ALA A 48 5.34 12.29 -6.17
CA ALA A 48 4.17 12.78 -5.43
C ALA A 48 2.87 12.02 -5.75
N SER A 49 2.73 11.47 -6.96
CA SER A 49 1.63 10.57 -7.35
C SER A 49 1.61 9.24 -6.58
N ALA A 50 2.75 8.55 -6.44
CA ALA A 50 2.84 7.30 -5.69
C ALA A 50 2.59 7.50 -4.17
N ASP A 51 3.07 8.62 -3.62
CA ASP A 51 2.77 9.02 -2.24
C ASP A 51 1.28 9.34 -2.06
N ALA A 52 0.65 10.00 -3.03
CA ALA A 52 -0.79 10.28 -2.99
C ALA A 52 -1.63 8.99 -3.04
N VAL A 53 -1.27 8.02 -3.87
CA VAL A 53 -1.95 6.71 -3.91
C VAL A 53 -1.84 6.01 -2.56
N SER A 54 -0.64 6.02 -1.97
CA SER A 54 -0.39 5.44 -0.63
C SER A 54 -1.21 6.12 0.45
N ALA A 55 -1.35 7.45 0.40
CA ALA A 55 -2.19 8.20 1.31
C ALA A 55 -3.67 7.79 1.20
N LEU A 56 -4.21 7.67 -0.02
CA LEU A 56 -5.60 7.24 -0.24
C LEU A 56 -5.84 5.81 0.25
N LEU A 57 -4.92 4.88 0.00
CA LEU A 57 -5.01 3.51 0.52
C LEU A 57 -5.09 3.49 2.06
N ASN A 58 -4.27 4.31 2.74
CA ASN A 58 -4.27 4.42 4.20
C ASN A 58 -5.56 5.06 4.74
N LEU A 59 -6.26 5.85 3.93
CA LEU A 59 -7.58 6.40 4.23
C LEU A 59 -8.73 5.41 3.97
N GLY A 60 -8.43 4.22 3.44
CA GLY A 60 -9.39 3.14 3.22
C GLY A 60 -9.97 3.07 1.81
N PHE A 61 -9.43 3.84 0.85
CA PHE A 61 -9.83 3.73 -0.54
C PHE A 61 -9.32 2.43 -1.16
N ARG A 62 -10.11 1.86 -2.09
CA ARG A 62 -9.71 0.64 -2.80
C ARG A 62 -8.53 0.94 -3.76
N PRO A 63 -7.62 -0.01 -4.02
CA PRO A 63 -6.44 0.24 -4.85
C PRO A 63 -6.72 0.79 -6.25
N ASN A 64 -7.75 0.28 -6.93
CA ASN A 64 -8.15 0.77 -8.25
C ASN A 64 -8.68 2.21 -8.18
N GLU A 65 -9.53 2.49 -7.19
CA GLU A 65 -10.14 3.80 -6.97
C GLU A 65 -9.08 4.87 -6.63
N ALA A 66 -8.14 4.54 -5.73
CA ALA A 66 -7.01 5.40 -5.39
C ALA A 66 -6.13 5.71 -6.61
N SER A 67 -5.76 4.68 -7.38
CA SER A 67 -4.91 4.83 -8.57
C SER A 67 -5.58 5.69 -9.65
N VAL A 68 -6.86 5.45 -9.94
CA VAL A 68 -7.62 6.21 -10.94
C VAL A 68 -7.81 7.66 -10.52
N ALA A 69 -8.16 7.91 -9.26
CA ALA A 69 -8.37 9.26 -8.75
C ALA A 69 -7.09 10.11 -8.76
N VAL A 70 -5.94 9.50 -8.41
CA VAL A 70 -4.65 10.19 -8.44
C VAL A 70 -4.18 10.43 -9.87
N ALA A 71 -4.32 9.46 -10.78
CA ALA A 71 -3.97 9.67 -12.20
C ALA A 71 -4.76 10.82 -12.82
N ALA A 72 -6.06 10.88 -12.56
CA ALA A 72 -6.91 11.97 -13.02
C ALA A 72 -6.61 13.32 -12.35
N ALA A 73 -6.00 13.32 -11.15
CA ALA A 73 -5.55 14.54 -10.49
C ALA A 73 -4.20 15.02 -11.05
N ASP A 74 -3.29 14.09 -11.35
CA ASP A 74 -1.97 14.34 -11.93
C ASP A 74 -2.08 14.91 -13.35
N GLU A 75 -2.99 14.37 -14.16
CA GLU A 75 -3.29 14.89 -15.50
C GLU A 75 -3.85 16.33 -15.45
N GLU A 76 -4.73 16.61 -14.49
CA GLU A 76 -5.38 17.93 -14.36
C GLU A 76 -4.44 19.00 -13.81
N LEU A 77 -3.57 18.65 -12.86
CA LEU A 77 -2.61 19.58 -12.25
C LEU A 77 -1.35 19.77 -13.10
N GLY A 78 -1.02 18.76 -13.91
CA GLY A 78 0.12 18.76 -14.80
C GLY A 78 1.47 18.56 -14.10
N PRO A 79 2.58 18.72 -14.84
CA PRO A 79 3.92 18.42 -14.35
C PRO A 79 4.30 19.22 -13.10
N GLY A 80 4.88 18.55 -12.10
CA GLY A 80 5.33 19.21 -10.88
C GLY A 80 4.23 19.47 -9.85
N ALA A 81 3.05 18.87 -10.01
CA ALA A 81 2.00 18.86 -9.00
C ALA A 81 2.55 18.44 -7.63
N SER A 82 2.24 19.21 -6.59
CA SER A 82 2.65 18.89 -5.23
C SER A 82 1.81 17.74 -4.67
N LEU A 83 2.37 17.01 -3.69
CA LEU A 83 1.66 15.93 -2.99
C LEU A 83 0.34 16.41 -2.37
N ASP A 84 0.33 17.57 -1.69
CA ASP A 84 -0.89 18.13 -1.09
C ASP A 84 -1.96 18.43 -2.15
N ALA A 85 -1.57 19.00 -3.30
CA ALA A 85 -2.50 19.28 -4.39
C ALA A 85 -3.11 17.99 -4.97
N LEU A 86 -2.27 16.98 -5.19
CA LEU A 86 -2.69 15.66 -5.69
C LEU A 86 -3.66 14.98 -4.72
N VAL A 87 -3.33 14.90 -3.43
CA VAL A 87 -4.18 14.26 -2.42
C VAL A 87 -5.54 14.96 -2.33
N ARG A 88 -5.57 16.30 -2.27
CA ARG A 88 -6.82 17.06 -2.20
C ARG A 88 -7.71 16.84 -3.42
N LEU A 89 -7.13 16.87 -4.62
CA LEU A 89 -7.90 16.70 -5.85
C LEU A 89 -8.34 15.23 -6.03
N ALA A 90 -7.47 14.27 -5.74
CA ALA A 90 -7.80 12.84 -5.78
C ALA A 90 -8.94 12.50 -4.81
N LEU A 91 -8.94 13.02 -3.58
CA LEU A 91 -10.04 12.83 -2.64
C LEU A 91 -11.38 13.36 -3.16
N ARG A 92 -11.37 14.55 -3.80
CA ARG A 92 -12.59 15.11 -4.43
C ARG A 92 -13.10 14.27 -5.60
N LYS A 93 -12.22 13.58 -6.32
CA LYS A 93 -12.58 12.70 -7.44
C LYS A 93 -13.10 11.35 -6.93
N ALA A 94 -12.42 10.75 -5.96
CA ALA A 94 -12.80 9.48 -5.36
C ALA A 94 -14.14 9.55 -4.62
N SER A 95 -14.44 10.66 -3.92
CA SER A 95 -15.73 10.83 -3.23
C SER A 95 -16.95 11.00 -4.14
N LYS A 96 -16.74 11.18 -5.45
CA LYS A 96 -17.81 11.34 -6.45
C LYS A 96 -18.01 10.08 -7.30
N SER A 97 -17.20 9.04 -7.07
CA SER A 97 -17.15 7.80 -7.85
C SER A 97 -18.00 6.70 -7.22
#